data_AF-I1CS37-F1
#
_entry.id   AF-I1CS37-F1
#
_cell.length_a   1.000
_cell.length_b   1.000
_cell.length_c   1.000
_cell.angle_alpha   90.00
_cell.angle_beta   90.00
_cell.angle_gamma   90.00
#
_symmetry.space_group_name_H-M   'P 1'
#
loop_
_entity.id
_entity.type
_entity.pdbx_description
1 polymer ?
#
loop_
_entity_poly.entity_id
_entity_poly.type
_entity_poly.pdbx_seq_one_letter_code
_entity_poly.pdbx_strand_id
1 'polypeptide(L)'
;MVILGSEYAGEMKKGIFTVMHYLMPKAGVLSLHSSANEGPEGDVSLFFGLSGTGKTTLSADPKRKLIGDDEHCWSDDGIFNIEGGCYAKCIDLSAEKEPDIFNAIRFGSILENVVLDEESREVDYSDDFLTENTRCAYPIYHIPNAKIPCMGGHPKNIILLTCDAFGVLPPVSKLSAEQAMYHFISGYTTKVPGTEDGVVEPQATFSACFGAPFLVLHPQRYATMLAEKMSSHKADAWLINTGWIGGSAANAKRCPLKYTRAILDAIHSGELAQAEYEELEIFHLRLPKSVTGVPSELLNPKTAWNGTLEDFNRSLSHVASMFVDNFKIYEDQAAPQTLAAGPKL
;
A
#
# COMPACT_ATOMS: atom_id res chain seq x y z
N MET A 1 -25.31 -12.18 -3.05
CA MET A 1 -24.04 -12.94 -3.02
C MET A 1 -24.38 -14.36 -2.59
N VAL A 2 -23.89 -15.37 -3.33
CA VAL A 2 -24.03 -16.79 -2.98
C VAL A 2 -22.61 -17.36 -2.97
N ILE A 3 -22.23 -18.02 -1.88
CA ILE A 3 -20.92 -18.67 -1.71
C ILE A 3 -21.18 -20.16 -1.48
N LEU A 4 -20.56 -21.03 -2.27
CA LEU A 4 -20.70 -22.48 -2.20
C LEU A 4 -19.31 -23.10 -2.33
N GLY A 5 -18.99 -24.11 -1.51
CA GLY A 5 -17.74 -24.86 -1.61
C GLY A 5 -16.49 -24.17 -1.04
N SER A 6 -16.65 -23.04 -0.34
CA SER A 6 -15.59 -22.36 0.39
C SER A 6 -16.11 -21.92 1.76
N GLU A 7 -15.29 -22.13 2.80
CA GLU A 7 -15.53 -21.69 4.17
C GLU A 7 -14.67 -20.47 4.55
N TYR A 8 -13.87 -19.96 3.61
CA TYR A 8 -12.97 -18.84 3.84
C TYR A 8 -13.74 -17.54 4.07
N ALA A 9 -13.58 -16.93 5.25
CA ALA A 9 -14.33 -15.74 5.64
C ALA A 9 -14.09 -14.54 4.72
N GLY A 10 -12.90 -14.47 4.11
CA GLY A 10 -12.52 -13.41 3.18
C GLY A 10 -13.43 -13.27 1.95
N GLU A 11 -14.09 -14.35 1.51
CA GLU A 11 -15.06 -14.31 0.41
C GLU A 11 -16.24 -13.40 0.73
N MET A 12 -16.74 -13.46 1.96
CA MET A 12 -17.86 -12.62 2.40
C MET A 12 -17.47 -11.14 2.44
N LYS A 13 -16.29 -10.84 3.01
CA LYS A 13 -15.73 -9.48 3.07
C LYS A 13 -15.54 -8.89 1.67
N LYS A 14 -14.78 -9.58 0.82
CA LYS A 14 -14.43 -9.07 -0.52
C LYS A 14 -15.60 -9.06 -1.50
N GLY A 15 -16.62 -9.88 -1.29
CA GLY A 15 -17.86 -9.79 -2.05
C GLY A 15 -18.64 -8.51 -1.77
N ILE A 16 -18.73 -8.06 -0.51
CA ILE A 16 -19.32 -6.74 -0.18
C ILE A 16 -18.45 -5.62 -0.75
N PHE A 17 -17.13 -5.72 -0.64
CA PHE A 17 -16.22 -4.74 -1.22
C PHE A 17 -16.40 -4.57 -2.73
N THR A 18 -16.56 -5.69 -3.45
CA THR A 18 -16.87 -5.70 -4.89
C THR A 18 -18.19 -4.99 -5.20
N VAL A 19 -19.22 -5.18 -4.36
CA VAL A 19 -20.49 -4.44 -4.48
C VAL A 19 -20.26 -2.93 -4.29
N MET A 20 -19.42 -2.53 -3.34
CA MET A 20 -19.07 -1.12 -3.12
C MET A 20 -18.33 -0.53 -4.33
N HIS A 21 -17.41 -1.28 -4.94
CA HIS A 21 -16.76 -0.91 -6.20
C HIS A 21 -17.72 -0.72 -7.38
N TYR A 22 -18.91 -1.31 -7.34
CA TYR A 22 -19.93 -1.06 -8.35
C TYR A 22 -20.86 0.11 -8.02
N LEU A 23 -21.38 0.14 -6.79
CA LEU A 23 -22.43 1.10 -6.40
C LEU A 23 -21.87 2.49 -6.12
N MET A 24 -20.71 2.59 -5.47
CA MET A 24 -20.16 3.88 -5.04
C MET A 24 -19.77 4.76 -6.23
N PRO A 25 -19.04 4.26 -7.26
CA PRO A 25 -18.70 5.09 -8.41
C PRO A 25 -19.91 5.59 -9.21
N LYS A 26 -21.03 4.84 -9.19
CA LYS A 26 -22.30 5.27 -9.79
C LYS A 26 -22.97 6.39 -9.02
N ALA A 27 -22.75 6.44 -7.70
CA ALA A 27 -23.20 7.51 -6.83
C ALA A 27 -22.20 8.68 -6.74
N GLY A 28 -21.13 8.68 -7.53
CA GLY A 28 -20.08 9.72 -7.47
C GLY A 28 -19.11 9.57 -6.29
N VAL A 29 -19.18 8.48 -5.54
CA VAL A 29 -18.31 8.19 -4.40
C VAL A 29 -17.18 7.26 -4.84
N LEU A 30 -15.94 7.60 -4.50
CA LEU A 30 -14.78 6.81 -4.88
C LEU A 30 -14.53 5.69 -3.85
N SER A 31 -14.71 4.43 -4.23
CA SER A 31 -14.35 3.27 -3.41
C SER A 31 -12.88 2.87 -3.61
N LEU A 32 -12.19 2.54 -2.52
CA LEU A 32 -10.73 2.43 -2.45
C LEU A 32 -10.30 1.22 -1.63
N HIS A 33 -9.31 0.48 -2.15
CA HIS A 33 -8.62 -0.56 -1.41
C HIS A 33 -7.40 0.04 -0.70
N SER A 34 -7.62 0.55 0.51
CA SER A 34 -6.64 1.32 1.26
C SER A 34 -6.91 1.22 2.75
N SER A 35 -5.86 1.29 3.58
CA SER A 35 -6.04 1.68 4.98
C SER A 35 -6.10 3.20 5.10
N ALA A 36 -6.59 3.70 6.24
CA ALA A 36 -6.66 5.12 6.49
C ALA A 36 -6.44 5.45 7.96
N ASN A 37 -5.79 6.58 8.22
CA ASN A 37 -5.65 7.12 9.57
C ASN A 37 -5.74 8.66 9.58
N GLU A 38 -5.96 9.20 10.77
CA GLU A 38 -6.12 10.64 11.00
C GLU A 38 -5.13 11.13 12.05
N GLY A 39 -4.43 12.22 11.75
CA GLY A 39 -3.53 12.88 12.68
C GLY A 39 -4.26 13.71 13.75
N PRO A 40 -3.54 14.21 14.76
CA PRO A 40 -4.11 15.03 15.83
C PRO A 40 -4.81 16.31 15.33
N GLU A 41 -4.33 16.87 14.21
CA GLU A 41 -4.88 18.07 13.58
C GLU A 41 -6.02 17.77 12.57
N GLY A 42 -6.48 16.52 12.51
CA GLY A 42 -7.53 16.08 11.59
C GLY A 42 -7.06 15.81 10.16
N ASP A 43 -5.75 15.82 9.90
CA ASP A 43 -5.18 15.49 8.59
C ASP A 43 -5.32 13.99 8.32
N VAL A 44 -5.96 13.63 7.20
CA VAL A 44 -6.21 12.23 6.82
C VAL A 44 -5.17 11.75 5.82
N SER A 45 -4.71 10.51 5.99
CA SER A 45 -3.84 9.81 5.05
C SER A 45 -4.48 8.49 4.59
N LEU A 46 -4.44 8.22 3.28
CA LEU A 46 -4.82 6.94 2.69
C LEU A 46 -3.58 6.16 2.27
N PHE A 47 -3.53 4.87 2.58
CA PHE A 47 -2.40 3.99 2.23
C PHE A 47 -2.88 2.86 1.34
N PHE A 48 -2.39 2.85 0.10
CA PHE A 48 -2.64 1.83 -0.89
C PHE A 48 -1.46 0.88 -0.96
N GLY A 49 -1.72 -0.40 -1.16
CA GLY A 49 -0.65 -1.38 -1.28
C GLY A 49 -1.21 -2.79 -1.26
N LEU A 50 -0.54 -3.70 -1.94
CA LEU A 50 -0.87 -5.13 -1.88
C LEU A 50 -0.41 -5.74 -0.56
N SER A 51 -0.80 -6.99 -0.31
CA SER A 51 -0.32 -7.76 0.84
C SER A 51 1.22 -7.74 0.91
N GLY A 52 1.78 -7.60 2.11
CA GLY A 52 3.24 -7.58 2.33
C GLY A 52 3.96 -6.25 2.03
N THR A 53 3.26 -5.23 1.51
CA THR A 53 3.83 -3.89 1.26
C THR A 53 3.84 -2.97 2.50
N GLY A 54 3.35 -3.46 3.64
CA GLY A 54 3.38 -2.71 4.91
C GLY A 54 2.15 -1.83 5.18
N LYS A 55 1.08 -1.90 4.37
CA LYS A 55 -0.16 -1.12 4.55
C LYS A 55 -0.66 -1.08 6.00
N THR A 56 -0.91 -2.25 6.61
CA THR A 56 -1.42 -2.34 7.98
C THR A 56 -0.43 -1.80 9.00
N THR A 57 0.84 -2.22 8.91
CA THR A 57 1.93 -1.80 9.80
C THR A 57 2.17 -0.28 9.79
N LEU A 58 2.04 0.35 8.62
CA LEU A 58 2.27 1.79 8.44
C LEU A 58 1.04 2.64 8.78
N SER A 59 -0.18 2.12 8.61
CA SER A 59 -1.39 2.80 9.09
C SER A 59 -1.60 2.71 10.60
N ALA A 60 -1.10 1.65 11.24
CA ALA A 60 -1.03 1.50 12.69
C ALA A 60 0.11 2.36 13.28
N ASP A 61 -0.04 3.67 13.15
CA ASP A 61 0.85 4.65 13.77
C ASP A 61 0.27 5.05 15.14
N PRO A 62 1.01 4.87 16.26
CA PRO A 62 0.53 5.23 17.59
C PRO A 62 0.23 6.74 17.74
N LYS A 63 0.76 7.59 16.87
CA LYS A 63 0.50 9.04 16.87
C LYS A 63 -0.79 9.43 16.15
N ARG A 64 -1.44 8.48 15.45
CA ARG A 64 -2.58 8.73 14.57
C ARG A 64 -3.72 7.78 14.92
N LYS A 65 -4.96 8.23 14.68
CA LYS A 65 -6.14 7.40 14.92
C LYS A 65 -6.45 6.57 13.69
N LEU A 66 -6.56 5.25 13.84
CA LEU A 66 -6.91 4.34 12.75
C LEU A 66 -8.39 4.53 12.36
N ILE A 67 -8.68 4.80 11.09
CA ILE A 67 -10.05 4.86 10.55
C ILE A 67 -10.48 3.46 10.07
N GLY A 68 -9.57 2.74 9.43
CA GLY A 68 -9.77 1.37 8.95
C GLY A 68 -8.49 0.82 8.31
N ASP A 69 -8.39 -0.49 8.17
CA ASP A 69 -7.17 -1.17 7.70
C ASP A 69 -7.21 -1.59 6.21
N ASP A 70 -8.36 -1.54 5.54
CA ASP A 70 -8.45 -2.18 4.21
C ASP A 70 -9.41 -1.53 3.19
N GLU A 71 -10.61 -1.10 3.58
CA GLU A 71 -11.65 -0.73 2.61
C GLU A 71 -12.33 0.61 2.94
N HIS A 72 -12.16 1.62 2.09
CA HIS A 72 -12.69 2.96 2.33
C HIS A 72 -13.44 3.52 1.12
N CYS A 73 -14.29 4.50 1.38
CA CYS A 73 -14.91 5.34 0.36
C CYS A 73 -14.57 6.80 0.59
N TRP A 74 -14.37 7.57 -0.48
CA TRP A 74 -14.18 9.01 -0.47
C TRP A 74 -15.38 9.70 -1.13
N SER A 75 -16.24 10.28 -0.30
CA SER A 75 -17.43 11.04 -0.70
C SER A 75 -17.13 12.54 -0.83
N ASP A 76 -18.17 13.35 -0.94
CA ASP A 76 -18.05 14.82 -0.97
C ASP A 76 -17.81 15.43 0.42
N ASP A 77 -17.98 14.65 1.50
CA ASP A 77 -17.80 15.12 2.88
C ASP A 77 -16.49 14.63 3.54
N GLY A 78 -15.81 13.65 2.92
CA GLY A 78 -14.63 13.04 3.51
C GLY A 78 -14.50 11.56 3.16
N ILE A 79 -13.83 10.81 4.04
CA ILE A 79 -13.74 9.35 3.91
C ILE A 79 -14.53 8.63 5.00
N PHE A 80 -14.97 7.41 4.68
CA PHE A 80 -15.55 6.50 5.65
C PHE A 80 -15.08 5.08 5.39
N ASN A 81 -14.89 4.33 6.47
CA ASN A 81 -14.62 2.90 6.43
C ASN A 81 -15.88 2.14 5.98
N ILE A 82 -15.72 1.15 5.11
CA ILE A 82 -16.80 0.24 4.72
C ILE A 82 -17.07 -0.79 5.83
N GLU A 83 -16.06 -1.08 6.63
CA GLU A 83 -16.01 -2.17 7.60
C GLU A 83 -16.26 -1.70 9.05
N GLY A 84 -16.62 -2.63 9.92
CA GLY A 84 -16.75 -2.44 11.38
C GLY A 84 -15.64 -3.10 12.20
N GLY A 85 -14.62 -3.63 11.53
CA GLY A 85 -13.53 -4.42 12.12
C GLY A 85 -12.34 -4.51 11.19
N CYS A 86 -11.37 -5.32 11.59
CA CYS A 86 -10.19 -5.62 10.79
C CYS A 86 -10.10 -7.14 10.57
N TYR A 87 -9.46 -7.53 9.47
CA TYR A 87 -9.22 -8.92 9.11
C TYR A 87 -7.73 -9.13 8.81
N ALA A 88 -6.93 -9.08 9.87
CA ALA A 88 -5.48 -8.99 9.82
C ALA A 88 -4.83 -10.35 9.55
N LYS A 89 -3.66 -10.34 8.90
CA LYS A 89 -2.78 -11.51 8.78
C LYS A 89 -2.10 -11.79 10.12
N CYS A 90 -1.95 -13.05 10.48
CA CYS A 90 -1.41 -13.47 11.78
C CYS A 90 -0.07 -14.18 11.72
N ILE A 91 0.40 -14.60 10.53
CA ILE A 91 1.71 -15.26 10.42
C ILE A 91 2.82 -14.32 10.90
N ASP A 92 3.73 -14.84 11.72
CA ASP A 92 4.83 -14.14 12.40
C ASP A 92 4.40 -12.96 13.29
N LEU A 93 3.13 -12.88 13.67
CA LEU A 93 2.61 -11.83 14.55
C LEU A 93 3.27 -11.94 15.94
N SER A 94 3.78 -10.82 16.44
CA SER A 94 4.32 -10.75 17.80
C SER A 94 3.98 -9.43 18.47
N ALA A 95 3.89 -9.46 19.81
CA ALA A 95 3.65 -8.26 20.61
C ALA A 95 4.76 -7.20 20.46
N GLU A 96 5.98 -7.60 20.11
CA GLU A 96 7.09 -6.68 19.89
C GLU A 96 6.95 -5.91 18.56
N LYS A 97 6.58 -6.61 17.48
CA LYS A 97 6.51 -6.02 16.14
C LYS A 97 5.21 -5.23 15.94
N GLU A 98 4.09 -5.78 16.38
CA GLU A 98 2.74 -5.25 16.11
C GLU A 98 1.84 -5.33 17.38
N PRO A 99 2.18 -4.55 18.43
CA PRO A 99 1.52 -4.64 19.74
C PRO A 99 0.00 -4.40 19.68
N ASP A 100 -0.46 -3.43 18.87
CA ASP A 100 -1.88 -3.09 18.81
C ASP A 100 -2.71 -4.22 18.21
N ILE A 101 -2.21 -4.87 17.15
CA ILE A 101 -2.87 -6.02 16.52
C ILE A 101 -2.82 -7.22 17.45
N PHE A 102 -1.66 -7.51 18.05
CA PHE A 102 -1.51 -8.62 19.01
C PHE A 102 -2.49 -8.48 20.19
N ASN A 103 -2.59 -7.29 20.77
CA ASN A 103 -3.50 -7.02 21.90
C ASN A 103 -4.97 -6.95 21.49
N ALA A 104 -5.28 -6.76 20.20
CA ALA A 104 -6.65 -6.83 19.69
C ALA A 104 -7.20 -8.27 19.63
N ILE A 105 -6.34 -9.28 19.71
CA ILE A 105 -6.71 -10.69 19.74
C ILE A 105 -7.10 -11.07 21.18
N ARG A 106 -8.41 -11.06 21.45
CA ARG A 106 -9.01 -11.38 22.75
C ARG A 106 -10.45 -11.84 22.55
N PHE A 107 -11.18 -12.08 23.64
CA PHE A 107 -12.60 -12.47 23.55
C PHE A 107 -13.39 -11.50 22.64
N GLY A 108 -14.11 -12.06 21.66
CA GLY A 108 -14.78 -11.32 20.59
C GLY A 108 -14.05 -11.35 19.24
N SER A 109 -12.78 -11.75 19.22
CA SER A 109 -12.02 -12.00 17.99
C SER A 109 -12.22 -13.44 17.50
N ILE A 110 -12.02 -13.66 16.20
CA ILE A 110 -12.04 -14.98 15.55
C ILE A 110 -10.66 -15.21 14.94
N LEU A 111 -10.05 -16.35 15.24
CA LEU A 111 -8.82 -16.82 14.60
C LEU A 111 -9.18 -17.85 13.55
N GLU A 112 -8.57 -17.74 12.37
CA GLU A 112 -8.83 -18.61 11.22
C GLU A 112 -7.52 -19.24 10.75
N ASN A 113 -7.50 -20.57 10.72
CA ASN A 113 -6.38 -21.41 10.31
C ASN A 113 -5.05 -21.19 11.07
N VAL A 114 -5.11 -20.70 12.32
CA VAL A 114 -3.94 -20.69 13.21
C VAL A 114 -3.75 -22.04 13.89
N VAL A 115 -2.51 -22.35 14.27
CA VAL A 115 -2.19 -23.52 15.10
C VAL A 115 -2.17 -23.12 16.57
N LEU A 116 -2.75 -23.97 17.42
CA LEU A 116 -2.77 -23.80 18.86
C LEU A 116 -1.93 -24.90 19.51
N ASP A 117 -1.18 -24.56 20.54
CA ASP A 117 -0.63 -25.56 21.45
C ASP A 117 -1.78 -26.30 22.16
N GLU A 118 -1.71 -27.63 22.17
CA GLU A 118 -2.82 -28.46 22.67
C GLU A 118 -3.05 -28.31 24.18
N GLU A 119 -1.99 -28.03 24.96
CA GLU A 119 -2.01 -27.95 26.41
C GLU A 119 -2.25 -26.52 26.89
N SER A 120 -1.40 -25.57 26.47
CA SER A 120 -1.46 -24.16 26.89
C SER A 120 -2.58 -23.39 26.21
N ARG A 121 -3.05 -23.86 25.03
CA ARG A 121 -3.99 -23.14 24.15
C ARG A 121 -3.45 -21.82 23.63
N GLU A 122 -2.16 -21.57 23.75
CA GLU A 122 -1.51 -20.43 23.13
C GLU A 122 -1.43 -20.63 21.61
N VAL A 123 -1.55 -19.53 20.87
CA VAL A 123 -1.43 -19.55 19.41
C VAL A 123 0.04 -19.54 19.04
N ASP A 124 0.48 -20.48 18.22
CA ASP A 124 1.76 -20.39 17.54
C ASP A 124 1.59 -19.60 16.24
N TYR A 125 1.90 -18.31 16.29
CA TYR A 125 1.82 -17.43 15.12
C TYR A 125 2.92 -17.69 14.09
N SER A 126 3.94 -18.49 14.39
CA SER A 126 4.98 -18.86 13.44
C SER A 126 4.69 -20.14 12.67
N ASP A 127 3.67 -20.90 13.08
CA ASP A 127 3.28 -22.16 12.44
C ASP A 127 2.34 -21.92 11.25
N ASP A 128 2.81 -22.32 10.06
CA ASP A 128 2.11 -22.24 8.78
C ASP A 128 1.62 -23.60 8.26
N PHE A 129 1.60 -24.64 9.11
CA PHE A 129 1.27 -26.01 8.73
C PHE A 129 -0.04 -26.13 7.92
N LEU A 130 -1.05 -25.33 8.27
CA LEU A 130 -2.30 -25.23 7.50
C LEU A 130 -2.16 -24.27 6.31
N THR A 131 -1.59 -23.09 6.54
CA THR A 131 -1.39 -22.05 5.52
C THR A 131 -0.55 -20.89 6.07
N GLU A 132 0.25 -20.24 5.22
CA GLU A 132 0.86 -18.94 5.54
C GLU A 132 -0.17 -17.78 5.63
N ASN A 133 -1.41 -17.97 5.17
CA ASN A 133 -2.48 -16.97 5.22
C ASN A 133 -3.35 -17.13 6.48
N THR A 134 -2.73 -17.35 7.63
CA THR A 134 -3.44 -17.33 8.92
C THR A 134 -4.01 -15.93 9.19
N ARG A 135 -5.20 -15.87 9.81
CA ARG A 135 -5.96 -14.62 9.95
C ARG A 135 -6.58 -14.46 11.32
N CYS A 136 -6.83 -13.19 11.68
CA CYS A 136 -7.70 -12.83 12.79
C CYS A 136 -8.69 -11.74 12.38
N ALA A 137 -9.97 -11.99 12.62
CA ALA A 137 -11.02 -10.99 12.56
C ALA A 137 -11.28 -10.44 13.96
N TYR A 138 -11.27 -9.11 14.11
CA TYR A 138 -11.62 -8.45 15.36
C TYR A 138 -12.36 -7.14 15.11
N PRO A 139 -13.29 -6.74 15.99
CA PRO A 139 -14.01 -5.48 15.83
C PRO A 139 -13.07 -4.29 16.03
N ILE A 140 -13.34 -3.18 15.35
CA ILE A 140 -12.41 -2.04 15.25
C ILE A 140 -12.09 -1.43 16.64
N TYR A 141 -13.04 -1.50 17.58
CA TYR A 141 -12.87 -1.01 18.96
C TYR A 141 -11.92 -1.87 19.80
N HIS A 142 -11.38 -2.98 19.27
CA HIS A 142 -10.26 -3.69 19.90
C HIS A 142 -8.93 -2.95 19.71
N ILE A 143 -8.81 -2.10 18.69
CA ILE A 143 -7.65 -1.25 18.47
C ILE A 143 -7.78 0.01 19.35
N PRO A 144 -6.87 0.25 20.32
CA PRO A 144 -7.03 1.35 21.29
C PRO A 144 -7.08 2.75 20.68
N ASN A 145 -6.34 2.98 19.59
CA ASN A 145 -6.30 4.25 18.86
C ASN A 145 -7.28 4.30 17.67
N ALA A 146 -8.25 3.39 17.57
CA ALA A 146 -9.27 3.48 16.53
C ALA A 146 -10.11 4.76 16.65
N LYS A 147 -10.46 5.34 15.50
CA LYS A 147 -11.40 6.46 15.41
C LYS A 147 -12.83 5.93 15.34
N ILE A 148 -13.69 6.41 16.26
CA ILE A 148 -15.11 6.08 16.29
C ILE A 148 -15.91 7.40 16.30
N PRO A 149 -16.83 7.65 15.34
CA PRO A 149 -17.13 6.81 14.17
C PRO A 149 -15.95 6.73 13.19
N CYS A 150 -15.86 5.64 12.42
CA CYS A 150 -14.79 5.35 11.45
C CYS A 150 -14.87 6.23 10.19
N MET A 151 -14.82 7.54 10.39
CA MET A 151 -14.94 8.57 9.35
C MET A 151 -13.84 9.62 9.55
N GLY A 152 -13.33 10.16 8.45
CA GLY A 152 -12.35 11.23 8.44
C GLY A 152 -12.74 12.33 7.47
N GLY A 153 -12.07 13.48 7.56
CA GLY A 153 -12.20 14.54 6.56
C GLY A 153 -11.60 14.13 5.20
N HIS A 154 -11.36 15.10 4.34
CA HIS A 154 -10.69 14.86 3.07
C HIS A 154 -9.21 14.48 3.29
N PRO A 155 -8.71 13.42 2.64
CA PRO A 155 -7.30 13.06 2.63
C PRO A 155 -6.42 14.23 2.21
N LYS A 156 -5.42 14.52 3.05
CA LYS A 156 -4.31 15.43 2.71
C LYS A 156 -3.20 14.68 1.98
N ASN A 157 -3.03 13.39 2.28
CA ASN A 157 -1.99 12.55 1.71
C ASN A 157 -2.54 11.25 1.14
N ILE A 158 -2.12 10.92 -0.08
CA ILE A 158 -2.38 9.67 -0.79
C ILE A 158 -1.06 8.92 -0.91
N ILE A 159 -0.92 7.77 -0.26
CA ILE A 159 0.34 7.05 -0.17
C ILE A 159 0.20 5.72 -0.93
N LEU A 160 0.97 5.56 -2.00
CA LEU A 160 1.07 4.34 -2.78
C LEU A 160 2.30 3.56 -2.30
N LEU A 161 2.08 2.42 -1.66
CA LEU A 161 3.13 1.53 -1.18
C LEU A 161 3.47 0.51 -2.26
N THR A 162 4.76 0.40 -2.57
CA THR A 162 5.31 -0.65 -3.42
C THR A 162 6.42 -1.37 -2.66
N CYS A 163 6.58 -2.66 -2.89
CA CYS A 163 7.74 -3.42 -2.45
C CYS A 163 8.57 -3.73 -3.69
N ASP A 164 9.54 -2.87 -4.04
CA ASP A 164 10.39 -3.07 -5.20
C ASP A 164 11.63 -3.90 -4.84
N ALA A 165 11.66 -5.16 -5.28
CA ALA A 165 12.80 -6.07 -5.13
C ALA A 165 13.85 -5.95 -6.23
N PHE A 166 13.64 -5.11 -7.25
CA PHE A 166 14.69 -4.73 -8.20
C PHE A 166 15.54 -3.57 -7.66
N GLY A 167 15.01 -2.79 -6.71
CA GLY A 167 15.73 -1.77 -5.95
C GLY A 167 15.99 -0.47 -6.71
N VAL A 168 15.19 -0.20 -7.73
CA VAL A 168 15.35 0.94 -8.64
C VAL A 168 14.43 2.10 -8.29
N LEU A 169 13.33 1.85 -7.57
CA LEU A 169 12.42 2.90 -7.13
C LEU A 169 12.97 3.63 -5.89
N PRO A 170 12.88 4.98 -5.84
CA PRO A 170 13.33 5.75 -4.68
C PRO A 170 12.56 5.37 -3.40
N PRO A 171 13.14 5.55 -2.20
CA PRO A 171 12.42 5.31 -0.94
C PRO A 171 11.12 6.11 -0.83
N VAL A 172 11.11 7.33 -1.39
CA VAL A 172 9.92 8.17 -1.52
C VAL A 172 10.00 9.03 -2.78
N SER A 173 8.86 9.21 -3.44
CA SER A 173 8.70 10.17 -4.54
C SER A 173 7.39 10.94 -4.39
N LYS A 174 7.42 12.24 -4.68
CA LYS A 174 6.21 13.06 -4.83
C LYS A 174 5.68 12.91 -6.24
N LEU A 175 4.41 12.54 -6.38
CA LEU A 175 3.79 12.30 -7.67
C LEU A 175 3.01 13.53 -8.14
N SER A 176 3.02 13.79 -9.46
CA SER A 176 1.97 14.61 -10.08
C SER A 176 0.62 13.87 -10.04
N ALA A 177 -0.48 14.56 -10.35
CA ALA A 177 -1.80 13.91 -10.45
C ALA A 177 -1.82 12.82 -11.54
N GLU A 178 -1.14 13.06 -12.66
CA GLU A 178 -1.03 12.13 -13.78
C GLU A 178 -0.18 10.91 -13.41
N GLN A 179 0.94 11.12 -12.71
CA GLN A 179 1.76 10.03 -12.18
C GLN A 179 1.00 9.23 -11.12
N ALA A 180 0.23 9.90 -10.25
CA ALA A 180 -0.63 9.23 -9.28
C ALA A 180 -1.64 8.31 -9.98
N MET A 181 -2.30 8.76 -11.06
CA MET A 181 -3.17 7.89 -11.87
C MET A 181 -2.42 6.71 -12.47
N TYR A 182 -1.25 6.96 -13.10
CA TYR A 182 -0.48 5.92 -13.76
C TYR A 182 0.00 4.84 -12.77
N HIS A 183 0.57 5.25 -11.64
CA HIS A 183 1.04 4.32 -10.61
C HIS A 183 -0.11 3.63 -9.88
N PHE A 184 -1.26 4.30 -9.72
CA PHE A 184 -2.46 3.70 -9.15
C PHE A 184 -3.04 2.61 -10.05
N ILE A 185 -3.18 2.85 -11.36
CA ILE A 185 -3.60 1.83 -12.33
C ILE A 185 -2.55 0.73 -12.46
N SER A 186 -1.26 1.06 -12.38
CA SER A 186 -0.22 0.05 -12.45
C SER A 186 -0.27 -0.89 -11.24
N GLY A 187 -0.43 -0.34 -10.03
CA GLY A 187 -0.49 -1.10 -8.79
C GLY A 187 0.69 -2.06 -8.62
N TYR A 188 1.89 -1.54 -8.88
CA TYR A 188 3.12 -2.32 -8.95
C TYR A 188 3.66 -2.70 -7.56
N THR A 189 4.06 -3.96 -7.42
CA THR A 189 4.90 -4.48 -6.34
C THR A 189 5.73 -5.65 -6.88
N THR A 190 6.54 -6.27 -6.04
CA THR A 190 7.20 -7.54 -6.35
C THR A 190 6.75 -8.65 -5.42
N LYS A 191 6.75 -9.87 -5.96
CA LYS A 191 6.83 -11.11 -5.19
C LYS A 191 8.30 -11.39 -4.90
N VAL A 192 8.61 -11.67 -3.64
CA VAL A 192 9.98 -11.79 -3.16
C VAL A 192 10.31 -13.28 -2.98
N PRO A 193 11.55 -13.71 -3.32
CA PRO A 193 12.01 -15.05 -2.99
C PRO A 193 11.83 -15.39 -1.51
N GLY A 194 11.28 -16.59 -1.23
CA GLY A 194 11.05 -17.06 0.14
C GLY A 194 9.79 -16.51 0.84
N THR A 195 8.92 -15.80 0.11
CA THR A 195 7.59 -15.37 0.62
C THR A 195 6.41 -16.02 -0.11
N GLU A 196 6.69 -16.78 -1.17
CA GLU A 196 5.74 -17.60 -1.90
C GLU A 196 6.45 -18.84 -2.45
N ASP A 197 5.80 -20.00 -2.39
CA ASP A 197 6.31 -21.27 -2.91
C ASP A 197 6.73 -21.15 -4.39
N GLY A 198 7.98 -21.48 -4.68
CA GLY A 198 8.53 -21.53 -6.04
C GLY A 198 9.09 -20.21 -6.59
N VAL A 199 9.08 -19.12 -5.82
CA VAL A 199 9.72 -17.85 -6.23
C VAL A 199 11.20 -17.89 -5.85
N VAL A 200 12.08 -18.00 -6.86
CA VAL A 200 13.55 -18.00 -6.69
C VAL A 200 14.20 -16.65 -7.04
N GLU A 201 13.53 -15.83 -7.84
CA GLU A 201 13.98 -14.49 -8.23
C GLU A 201 12.81 -13.50 -8.09
N PRO A 202 13.09 -12.19 -7.86
CA PRO A 202 12.05 -11.16 -7.84
C PRO A 202 11.14 -11.20 -9.06
N GLN A 203 9.82 -11.27 -8.84
CA GLN A 203 8.84 -11.21 -9.92
C GLN A 203 7.96 -9.98 -9.77
N ALA A 204 7.89 -9.15 -10.81
CA ALA A 204 6.97 -8.02 -10.84
C ALA A 204 5.52 -8.52 -10.79
N THR A 205 4.71 -7.85 -9.98
CA THR A 205 3.26 -8.06 -9.91
C THR A 205 2.57 -6.72 -10.04
N PHE A 206 1.57 -6.68 -10.90
CA PHE A 206 0.75 -5.50 -11.16
C PHE A 206 -0.70 -5.84 -10.83
N SER A 207 -1.31 -5.04 -9.97
CA SER A 207 -2.71 -5.21 -9.58
C SER A 207 -3.38 -3.86 -9.61
N ALA A 208 -4.13 -3.59 -10.67
CA ALA A 208 -4.76 -2.30 -10.89
C ALA A 208 -5.51 -1.76 -9.67
N CYS A 209 -5.31 -0.47 -9.40
CA CYS A 209 -5.85 0.25 -8.24
C CYS A 209 -5.46 -0.40 -6.90
N PHE A 210 -4.37 -1.18 -6.87
CA PHE A 210 -3.96 -2.03 -5.77
C PHE A 210 -5.04 -3.02 -5.31
N GLY A 211 -5.99 -3.39 -6.17
CA GLY A 211 -7.18 -4.16 -5.80
C GLY A 211 -7.89 -4.81 -6.99
N ALA A 212 -7.16 -5.17 -8.06
CA ALA A 212 -7.74 -5.65 -9.32
C ALA A 212 -8.82 -6.74 -9.18
N PRO A 213 -8.67 -7.76 -8.30
CA PRO A 213 -9.70 -8.80 -8.15
C PRO A 213 -11.08 -8.30 -7.70
N PHE A 214 -11.17 -7.09 -7.14
CA PHE A 214 -12.39 -6.53 -6.57
C PHE A 214 -12.99 -5.40 -7.43
N LEU A 215 -12.28 -4.99 -8.50
CA LEU A 215 -12.75 -3.93 -9.38
C LEU A 215 -13.87 -4.43 -10.30
N VAL A 216 -14.91 -3.62 -10.45
CA VAL A 216 -16.04 -3.93 -11.35
C VAL A 216 -16.01 -3.07 -12.63
N LEU A 217 -15.33 -1.93 -12.60
CA LEU A 217 -15.25 -0.97 -13.69
C LEU A 217 -13.81 -0.90 -14.20
N HIS A 218 -13.60 -0.30 -15.37
CA HIS A 218 -12.25 -0.10 -15.89
C HIS A 218 -11.40 0.73 -14.90
N PRO A 219 -10.13 0.35 -14.62
CA PRO A 219 -9.24 1.05 -13.68
C PRO A 219 -9.13 2.57 -13.90
N GLN A 220 -9.16 3.01 -15.17
CA GLN A 220 -9.14 4.43 -15.50
C GLN A 220 -10.27 5.22 -14.83
N ARG A 221 -11.45 4.62 -14.61
CA ARG A 221 -12.57 5.29 -13.95
C ARG A 221 -12.20 5.68 -12.52
N TYR A 222 -11.65 4.74 -11.75
CA TYR A 222 -11.24 4.99 -10.37
C TYR A 222 -10.06 5.97 -10.31
N ALA A 223 -9.09 5.84 -11.21
CA ALA A 223 -7.95 6.75 -11.29
C ALA A 223 -8.36 8.19 -11.60
N THR A 224 -9.31 8.38 -12.52
CA THR A 224 -9.84 9.70 -12.86
C THR A 224 -10.54 10.33 -11.65
N MET A 225 -11.41 9.57 -10.96
CA MET A 225 -12.06 10.02 -9.74
C MET A 225 -11.05 10.36 -8.63
N LEU A 226 -9.97 9.58 -8.50
CA LEU A 226 -8.90 9.85 -7.54
C LEU A 226 -8.21 11.18 -7.85
N ALA A 227 -7.83 11.42 -9.11
CA ALA A 227 -7.20 12.68 -9.53
C ALA A 227 -8.12 13.89 -9.34
N GLU A 228 -9.41 13.77 -9.64
CA GLU A 228 -10.42 14.82 -9.41
C GLU A 228 -10.54 15.17 -7.93
N LYS A 229 -10.62 14.16 -7.05
CA LYS A 229 -10.67 14.35 -5.60
C LYS A 229 -9.37 14.96 -5.07
N MET A 230 -8.22 14.46 -5.50
CA MET A 230 -6.91 15.03 -5.13
C MET A 230 -6.81 16.51 -5.51
N SER A 231 -7.20 16.87 -6.74
CA SER A 231 -7.17 18.25 -7.22
C SER A 231 -8.11 19.15 -6.42
N SER A 232 -9.36 18.71 -6.19
CA SER A 232 -10.39 19.47 -5.48
C SER A 232 -10.02 19.76 -4.03
N HIS A 233 -9.33 18.82 -3.39
CA HIS A 233 -8.97 18.88 -1.98
C HIS A 233 -7.49 19.20 -1.73
N LYS A 234 -6.72 19.48 -2.79
CA LYS A 234 -5.27 19.77 -2.74
C LYS A 234 -4.48 18.70 -1.99
N ALA A 235 -4.83 17.44 -2.21
CA ALA A 235 -4.14 16.30 -1.63
C ALA A 235 -2.82 16.05 -2.37
N ASP A 236 -1.76 15.77 -1.62
CA ASP A 236 -0.47 15.33 -2.17
C ASP A 236 -0.45 13.80 -2.35
N ALA A 237 0.14 13.31 -3.44
CA ALA A 237 0.36 11.89 -3.67
C ALA A 237 1.84 11.51 -3.59
N TRP A 238 2.08 10.34 -3.01
CA TRP A 238 3.40 9.83 -2.66
C TRP A 238 3.54 8.39 -3.12
N LEU A 239 4.67 8.04 -3.73
CA LEU A 239 5.07 6.65 -3.95
C LEU A 239 6.17 6.32 -2.94
N ILE A 240 5.95 5.30 -2.12
CA ILE A 240 6.92 4.86 -1.10
C ILE A 240 7.38 3.44 -1.42
N ASN A 241 8.69 3.28 -1.61
CA ASN A 241 9.32 1.97 -1.75
C ASN A 241 9.63 1.39 -0.36
N THR A 242 8.93 0.32 -0.02
CA THR A 242 9.10 -0.50 1.18
C THR A 242 9.94 -1.76 0.91
N GLY A 243 10.41 -1.93 -0.33
CA GLY A 243 11.27 -3.00 -0.81
C GLY A 243 12.74 -2.71 -0.59
N TRP A 244 13.59 -2.98 -1.58
CA TRP A 244 15.05 -2.94 -1.47
C TRP A 244 15.62 -1.59 -1.90
N ILE A 245 16.77 -1.24 -1.32
CA ILE A 245 17.54 -0.03 -1.65
C ILE A 245 19.00 -0.43 -1.88
N GLY A 246 19.63 0.18 -2.89
CA GLY A 246 21.04 0.04 -3.17
C GLY A 246 21.43 -1.23 -3.96
N GLY A 247 20.43 -1.91 -4.53
CA GLY A 247 20.57 -3.13 -5.33
C GLY A 247 19.29 -3.94 -5.32
N SER A 248 19.26 -5.04 -6.06
CA SER A 248 18.13 -5.97 -6.06
C SER A 248 18.10 -6.82 -4.80
N ALA A 249 17.01 -7.56 -4.58
CA ALA A 249 16.88 -8.46 -3.42
C ALA A 249 17.97 -9.54 -3.33
N ALA A 250 18.66 -9.83 -4.45
CA ALA A 250 19.76 -10.78 -4.48
C ALA A 250 21.06 -10.25 -3.83
N ASN A 251 21.27 -8.93 -3.80
CA ASN A 251 22.54 -8.34 -3.37
C ASN A 251 22.42 -7.15 -2.40
N ALA A 252 21.19 -6.72 -2.09
CA ALA A 252 20.94 -5.59 -1.21
C ALA A 252 20.01 -5.95 -0.05
N LYS A 253 19.78 -4.96 0.82
CA LYS A 253 18.89 -5.11 1.97
C LYS A 253 17.58 -4.37 1.73
N ARG A 254 16.50 -4.91 2.32
CA ARG A 254 15.22 -4.22 2.39
C ARG A 254 15.37 -2.90 3.14
N CYS A 255 14.65 -1.87 2.70
CA CYS A 255 14.54 -0.57 3.33
C CYS A 255 14.18 -0.76 4.81
N PRO A 256 15.05 -0.30 5.74
CA PRO A 256 14.75 -0.39 7.16
C PRO A 256 13.43 0.33 7.50
N LEU A 257 12.54 -0.35 8.23
CA LEU A 257 11.23 0.21 8.63
C LEU A 257 11.33 1.58 9.32
N LYS A 258 12.42 1.81 10.08
CA LYS A 258 12.69 3.12 10.70
C LYS A 258 12.77 4.27 9.69
N TYR A 259 13.31 4.03 8.49
CA TYR A 259 13.39 5.05 7.45
C TYR A 259 12.05 5.26 6.76
N THR A 260 11.29 4.19 6.51
CA THR A 260 9.91 4.31 6.02
C THR A 260 9.02 5.10 6.99
N ARG A 261 9.15 4.88 8.30
CA ARG A 261 8.43 5.66 9.33
C ARG A 261 8.90 7.12 9.36
N ALA A 262 10.19 7.38 9.24
CA ALA A 262 10.72 8.76 9.15
C ALA A 262 10.20 9.50 7.91
N ILE A 263 10.11 8.81 6.76
CA ILE A 263 9.48 9.35 5.54
C ILE A 263 8.01 9.70 5.80
N LEU A 264 7.24 8.82 6.44
CA LEU A 264 5.84 9.10 6.78
C LEU A 264 5.70 10.27 7.74
N ASP A 265 6.55 10.35 8.76
CA ASP A 265 6.60 11.50 9.68
C ASP A 265 6.87 12.81 8.90
N ALA A 266 7.77 12.79 7.91
CA ALA A 266 8.07 13.93 7.04
C ALA A 266 6.94 14.29 6.05
N ILE A 267 6.15 13.30 5.61
CA ILE A 267 4.90 13.53 4.85
C ILE A 267 3.87 14.23 5.75
N HIS A 268 3.63 13.68 6.94
CA HIS A 268 2.60 14.18 7.85
C HIS A 268 2.92 15.57 8.42
N SER A 269 4.21 15.85 8.70
CA SER A 269 4.65 17.17 9.17
C SER A 269 4.56 18.26 8.07
N GLY A 270 4.46 17.87 6.80
CA GLY A 270 4.51 18.77 5.66
C GLY A 270 5.93 19.14 5.22
N GLU A 271 6.97 18.59 5.84
CA GLU A 271 8.37 18.75 5.42
C GLU A 271 8.53 18.42 3.93
N LEU A 272 8.05 17.25 3.53
CA LEU A 272 8.17 16.81 2.14
C LEU A 272 7.34 17.68 1.19
N ALA A 273 6.20 18.21 1.61
CA ALA A 273 5.42 19.10 0.75
C ALA A 273 6.19 20.36 0.32
N GLN A 274 7.17 20.79 1.12
CA GLN A 274 8.00 21.99 0.90
C GLN A 274 9.45 21.67 0.49
N ALA A 275 9.80 20.40 0.32
CA ALA A 275 11.17 19.98 0.06
C ALA A 275 11.66 20.37 -1.34
N GLU A 276 12.99 20.39 -1.49
CA GLU A 276 13.62 20.41 -2.81
C GLU A 276 13.68 19.00 -3.39
N TYR A 277 13.44 18.92 -4.70
CA TYR A 277 13.36 17.66 -5.42
C TYR A 277 14.39 17.60 -6.55
N GLU A 278 14.86 16.39 -6.81
CA GLU A 278 15.50 16.01 -8.06
C GLU A 278 14.66 14.94 -8.76
N GLU A 279 14.98 14.66 -10.02
CA GLU A 279 14.17 13.78 -10.87
C GLU A 279 14.95 12.51 -11.22
N LEU A 280 14.31 11.35 -11.05
CA LEU A 280 14.84 10.08 -11.51
C LEU A 280 14.58 9.92 -13.00
N GLU A 281 15.64 9.65 -13.76
CA GLU A 281 15.60 9.36 -15.20
C GLU A 281 14.62 8.21 -15.52
N ILE A 282 14.11 8.17 -16.76
CA ILE A 282 13.12 7.20 -17.27
C ILE A 282 11.74 7.31 -16.62
N PHE A 283 11.64 7.26 -15.30
CA PHE A 283 10.36 7.34 -14.58
C PHE A 283 9.87 8.78 -14.34
N HIS A 284 10.78 9.76 -14.40
CA HIS A 284 10.50 11.17 -14.09
C HIS A 284 9.92 11.37 -12.68
N LEU A 285 10.29 10.49 -11.74
CA LEU A 285 9.82 10.56 -10.36
C LEU A 285 10.59 11.62 -9.59
N ARG A 286 9.87 12.45 -8.83
CA ARG A 286 10.48 13.51 -8.01
C ARG A 286 10.86 12.96 -6.65
N LEU A 287 12.14 12.74 -6.41
CA LEU A 287 12.68 12.30 -5.11
C LEU A 287 13.26 13.50 -4.34
N PRO A 288 13.06 13.56 -3.01
CA PRO A 288 13.55 14.67 -2.19
C PRO A 288 15.08 14.59 -2.03
N LYS A 289 15.74 15.74 -1.97
CA LYS A 289 17.19 15.79 -1.71
C LYS A 289 17.59 15.43 -0.27
N SER A 290 16.67 15.59 0.68
CA SER A 290 16.88 15.25 2.09
C SER A 290 15.55 14.92 2.76
N VAL A 291 15.60 14.04 3.77
CA VAL A 291 14.47 13.73 4.65
C VAL A 291 15.00 13.59 6.07
N THR A 292 14.38 14.27 7.03
CA THR A 292 14.76 14.15 8.44
C THR A 292 14.74 12.69 8.89
N GLY A 293 15.86 12.21 9.45
CA GLY A 293 15.98 10.84 9.96
C GLY A 293 16.29 9.76 8.91
N VAL A 294 16.52 10.14 7.64
CA VAL A 294 16.96 9.24 6.57
C VAL A 294 18.29 9.72 5.98
N PRO A 295 19.31 8.85 5.86
CA PRO A 295 20.56 9.22 5.19
C PRO A 295 20.32 9.62 3.73
N SER A 296 20.81 10.80 3.34
CA SER A 296 20.55 11.39 2.02
C SER A 296 21.03 10.53 0.86
N GLU A 297 22.12 9.78 1.06
CA GLU A 297 22.70 8.87 0.08
C GLU A 297 21.78 7.70 -0.30
N LEU A 298 20.76 7.40 0.53
CA LEU A 298 19.78 6.35 0.26
C LEU A 298 18.56 6.85 -0.53
N LEU A 299 18.33 8.17 -0.60
CA LEU A 299 17.14 8.75 -1.23
C LEU A 299 17.18 8.61 -2.75
N ASN A 300 18.38 8.73 -3.33
CA ASN A 300 18.57 8.54 -4.75
C ASN A 300 19.06 7.09 -5.03
N PRO A 301 18.21 6.24 -5.66
CA PRO A 301 18.56 4.84 -5.88
C PRO A 301 19.77 4.66 -6.79
N LYS A 302 20.04 5.63 -7.69
CA LYS A 302 21.21 5.65 -8.58
C LYS A 302 22.50 5.81 -7.78
N THR A 303 22.52 6.69 -6.78
CA THR A 303 23.71 6.93 -5.95
C THR A 303 23.84 5.90 -4.83
N ALA A 304 22.72 5.35 -4.36
CA ALA A 304 22.69 4.30 -3.34
C ALA A 304 23.16 2.93 -3.86
N TRP A 305 23.20 2.75 -5.19
CA TRP A 305 23.49 1.47 -5.82
C TRP A 305 24.91 1.00 -5.52
N ASN A 306 25.04 -0.20 -4.92
CA ASN A 306 26.34 -0.77 -4.56
C ASN A 306 27.11 -1.37 -5.75
N GLY A 307 26.44 -1.58 -6.89
CA GLY A 307 27.02 -2.13 -8.12
C GLY A 307 27.52 -1.06 -9.09
N THR A 308 27.65 -1.41 -10.37
CA THR A 308 28.01 -0.41 -11.39
C THR A 308 26.80 0.42 -11.81
N LEU A 309 27.06 1.63 -12.32
CA LEU A 309 26.02 2.47 -12.91
C LEU A 309 25.32 1.80 -14.11
N GLU A 310 26.05 0.97 -14.86
CA GLU A 310 25.49 0.19 -15.97
C GLU A 310 24.48 -0.85 -15.46
N ASP A 311 24.78 -1.53 -14.35
CA ASP A 311 23.86 -2.49 -13.73
C ASP A 311 22.58 -1.81 -13.26
N PHE A 312 22.70 -0.63 -12.62
CA PHE A 312 21.55 0.19 -12.23
C PHE A 312 20.70 0.57 -13.44
N ASN A 313 21.31 1.14 -14.48
CA ASN A 313 20.59 1.58 -15.69
C ASN A 313 19.89 0.42 -16.41
N ARG A 314 20.52 -0.77 -16.45
CA ARG A 314 19.92 -1.99 -17.00
C ARG A 314 18.70 -2.41 -16.17
N SER A 315 18.80 -2.41 -14.85
CA SER A 315 17.69 -2.75 -13.96
C SER A 315 16.55 -1.73 -14.06
N LEU A 316 16.86 -0.44 -14.08
CA LEU A 316 15.90 0.65 -14.22
C LEU A 316 15.12 0.53 -15.54
N SER A 317 15.83 0.30 -16.65
CA SER A 317 15.21 0.10 -17.98
C SER A 317 14.35 -1.17 -18.02
N HIS A 318 14.79 -2.24 -17.37
CA HIS A 318 14.01 -3.48 -17.28
C HIS A 318 12.71 -3.30 -16.49
N VAL A 319 12.75 -2.61 -15.35
CA VAL A 319 11.53 -2.30 -14.59
C VAL A 319 10.62 -1.37 -15.39
N ALA A 320 11.16 -0.33 -16.02
CA ALA A 320 10.39 0.55 -16.89
C ALA A 320 9.71 -0.20 -18.05
N SER A 321 10.38 -1.16 -18.69
CA SER A 321 9.76 -1.97 -19.74
C SER A 321 8.61 -2.82 -19.21
N MET A 322 8.73 -3.40 -18.01
CA MET A 322 7.62 -4.13 -17.37
C MET A 322 6.42 -3.23 -17.09
N PHE A 323 6.63 -1.98 -16.66
CA PHE A 323 5.55 -1.01 -16.48
C PHE A 323 4.87 -0.68 -17.83
N VAL A 324 5.65 -0.39 -18.87
CA VAL A 324 5.12 -0.09 -20.21
C VAL A 324 4.34 -1.27 -20.78
N ASP A 325 4.87 -2.49 -20.66
CA ASP A 325 4.22 -3.70 -21.17
C ASP A 325 2.93 -4.02 -20.41
N ASN A 326 2.93 -3.91 -19.08
CA ASN A 326 1.71 -4.08 -18.28
C ASN A 326 0.64 -3.04 -18.64
N PHE A 327 1.03 -1.79 -18.89
CA PHE A 327 0.06 -0.72 -19.13
C PHE A 327 -0.71 -0.86 -20.46
N LYS A 328 -0.19 -1.63 -21.42
CA LYS A 328 -0.90 -1.96 -22.68
C LYS A 328 -2.27 -2.60 -22.43
N ILE A 329 -2.46 -3.27 -21.29
CA ILE A 329 -3.75 -3.88 -20.89
C ILE A 329 -4.86 -2.83 -20.76
N TYR A 330 -4.52 -1.59 -20.43
CA TYR A 330 -5.47 -0.53 -20.10
C TYR A 330 -5.51 0.61 -21.14
N GLU A 331 -4.73 0.49 -22.23
CA GLU A 331 -4.48 1.58 -23.17
C GLU A 331 -5.73 1.97 -23.99
N ASP A 332 -6.67 1.04 -24.14
CA ASP A 332 -7.92 1.22 -24.88
C ASP A 332 -8.82 2.30 -24.28
N GLN A 333 -8.75 2.47 -22.96
CA GLN A 333 -9.58 3.41 -22.20
C GLN A 333 -8.78 4.38 -21.34
N ALA A 334 -7.45 4.25 -21.28
CA ALA A 334 -6.60 5.16 -20.52
C ALA A 334 -6.64 6.58 -21.09
N ALA A 335 -6.66 7.58 -20.21
CA ALA A 335 -6.62 8.97 -20.65
C ALA A 335 -5.23 9.34 -21.20
N PRO A 336 -5.12 10.23 -22.20
CA PRO A 336 -3.82 10.60 -22.81
C PRO A 336 -2.79 11.09 -21.79
N GLN A 337 -3.21 11.87 -20.80
CA GLN A 337 -2.34 12.36 -19.73
C GLN A 337 -1.83 11.23 -18.82
N THR A 338 -2.65 10.19 -18.60
CA THR A 338 -2.24 9.01 -17.83
C THR A 338 -1.19 8.22 -18.60
N LEU A 339 -1.40 7.97 -19.89
CA LEU A 339 -0.40 7.32 -20.76
C LEU A 339 0.91 8.11 -20.84
N ALA A 340 0.81 9.43 -20.91
CA ALA A 340 1.97 10.30 -20.96
C ALA A 340 2.82 10.27 -19.68
N ALA A 341 2.22 9.96 -18.52
CA ALA A 341 2.90 9.91 -17.22
C ALA A 341 3.68 8.61 -16.95
N GLY A 342 3.57 7.61 -17.84
CA GLY A 342 4.37 6.40 -17.75
C GLY A 342 5.85 6.60 -18.08
N PRO A 343 6.71 5.62 -17.75
CA PRO A 343 8.14 5.68 -18.01
C PRO A 343 8.49 5.92 -19.48
N LYS A 344 9.60 6.62 -19.74
CA LYS A 344 10.15 6.92 -21.07
C LYS A 344 11.47 6.17 -21.26
N LEU A 345 11.40 5.09 -22.06
CA LEU A 345 12.55 4.26 -22.44
C LEU A 345 13.38 4.89 -23.56
#